data_AF-A0A5B8MCN7-F1
#
_entry.id   AF-A0A5B8MCN7-F1
#
_cell.length_a   1.000
_cell.length_b   1.000
_cell.length_c   1.000
_cell.angle_alpha   90.00
_cell.angle_beta   90.00
_cell.angle_gamma   90.00
#
_symmetry.space_group_name_H-M   'P 1'
#
loop_
_entity.id
_entity.type
_entity.pdbx_description
1 polymer ?
#
loop_
_entity_poly.entity_id
_entity_poly.type
_entity_poly.pdbx_seq_one_letter_code
_entity_poly.pdbx_strand_id
1 'polypeptide(L)'
;MVLGGVAASRFLRSWSPGEARALGCRGLGSPRPWSWAKGRGGGTRGDEGVCHAGGSGDFDSMLKIACVGDVHGLWNEESEEALSWLQPDLSLFVGDFGEEDVDLVSQISRLSARKAVILGNHDGWYSTKGGGSMEGVEEQLDLLGDDHVGLSAKCLPDLGLSVVGCRPFSAGGGDWSRFSNFYRDLYGLRGFDDSTTQIVGACLAEPEHHPLLLLSHNGPSGLGSTADSPCGKDWRPEEGDYGDKDMEDAIAAVLERGRRIPLAVFGHMHHKLHRCALPKTERKMFHKDDTTGVAYVNCAVVPRIRRGPEGGLQHNYVLITLSTTALEVEKVESVWLQKRNDSFHTVERTDWYTTS
;
A
#
# COMPACT_ATOMS: atom_id res chain seq x y z
N MET A 1 -53.55 -24.75 27.15
CA MET A 1 -53.02 -23.49 27.72
C MET A 1 -52.15 -22.84 26.64
N VAL A 2 -52.13 -21.51 26.63
CA VAL A 2 -51.96 -20.62 25.47
C VAL A 2 -50.63 -20.76 24.68
N LEU A 3 -50.76 -20.43 23.39
CA LEU A 3 -49.79 -20.29 22.30
C LEU A 3 -48.60 -19.35 22.59
N GLY A 4 -47.52 -19.53 21.81
CA GLY A 4 -46.46 -18.52 21.68
C GLY A 4 -45.50 -18.82 20.54
N GLY A 5 -45.90 -18.47 19.31
CA GLY A 5 -44.99 -18.25 18.19
C GLY A 5 -44.88 -16.76 17.86
N VAL A 6 -44.09 -16.47 16.81
CA VAL A 6 -44.07 -15.25 15.98
C VAL A 6 -42.95 -14.22 16.26
N ALA A 7 -41.92 -14.34 15.41
CA ALA A 7 -41.45 -13.38 14.39
C ALA A 7 -40.62 -12.12 14.70
N ALA A 8 -39.79 -11.88 13.68
CA ALA A 8 -38.94 -10.74 13.39
C ALA A 8 -39.70 -9.44 13.08
N SER A 9 -39.05 -8.31 13.38
CA SER A 9 -39.17 -7.03 12.66
C SER A 9 -37.90 -6.21 12.96
N ARG A 10 -37.03 -5.94 11.98
CA ARG A 10 -37.01 -4.75 11.11
C ARG A 10 -37.35 -3.45 11.84
N PHE A 11 -36.34 -2.65 12.13
CA PHE A 11 -36.46 -1.20 12.23
C PHE A 11 -35.41 -0.53 11.33
N LEU A 12 -35.88 -0.15 10.14
CA LEU A 12 -35.33 0.93 9.35
C LEU A 12 -35.59 2.24 10.12
N ARG A 13 -34.58 3.09 10.28
CA ARG A 13 -34.79 4.51 10.56
C ARG A 13 -34.28 5.32 9.38
N SER A 14 -35.26 5.87 8.67
CA SER A 14 -35.14 6.82 7.58
C SER A 14 -34.56 8.15 8.07
N TRP A 15 -33.65 8.70 7.26
CA TRP A 15 -33.22 10.09 7.28
C TRP A 15 -34.34 11.01 6.77
N SER A 16 -34.40 12.24 7.29
CA SER A 16 -35.17 13.35 6.70
C SER A 16 -34.40 14.66 6.94
N PRO A 17 -34.19 15.50 5.91
CA PRO A 17 -33.41 16.73 6.02
C PRO A 17 -34.30 17.90 6.41
N GLY A 18 -33.85 18.73 7.36
CA GLY A 18 -34.53 19.96 7.71
C GLY A 18 -33.86 20.73 8.84
N GLU A 19 -33.66 22.02 8.59
CA GLU A 19 -33.42 23.09 9.56
C GLU A 19 -31.97 23.36 10.00
N ALA A 20 -31.28 24.06 9.09
CA ALA A 20 -30.23 25.01 9.45
C ALA A 20 -30.81 26.14 10.31
N ARG A 21 -30.24 26.37 11.50
CA ARG A 21 -30.23 27.69 12.13
C ARG A 21 -28.99 27.89 13.00
N ALA A 22 -28.34 29.01 12.73
CA ALA A 22 -27.09 29.48 13.31
C ALA A 22 -27.21 29.76 14.82
N LEU A 23 -26.24 29.27 15.59
CA LEU A 23 -25.84 29.85 16.87
C LEU A 23 -24.32 29.74 17.00
N GLY A 24 -23.68 30.88 17.26
CA GLY A 24 -22.25 31.09 17.16
C GLY A 24 -21.43 30.45 18.28
N CYS A 25 -20.30 29.88 17.90
CA CYS A 25 -19.25 29.45 18.82
C CYS A 25 -18.23 30.58 19.02
N ARG A 26 -18.14 31.10 20.25
CA ARG A 26 -16.94 31.78 20.75
C ARG A 26 -15.92 30.72 21.13
N GLY A 27 -14.66 31.02 20.82
CA GLY A 27 -13.59 30.03 20.67
C GLY A 27 -13.04 29.39 21.94
N LEU A 28 -12.40 28.25 21.71
CA LEU A 28 -11.26 27.73 22.46
C LEU A 28 -10.27 27.18 21.41
N GLY A 29 -8.99 27.44 21.65
CA GLY A 29 -7.92 27.46 20.64
C GLY A 29 -7.62 26.13 19.95
N SER A 30 -7.34 26.24 18.65
CA SER A 30 -6.84 25.19 17.77
C SER A 30 -5.31 25.06 17.90
N PRO A 31 -4.75 23.83 17.99
CA PRO A 31 -3.34 23.61 17.69
C PRO A 31 -3.12 23.80 16.18
N ARG A 32 -1.97 24.38 15.81
CA ARG A 32 -1.63 24.81 14.45
C ARG A 32 -1.45 23.61 13.51
N PRO A 33 -2.05 23.59 12.31
CA PRO A 33 -1.62 22.70 11.24
C PRO A 33 -0.37 23.29 10.56
N TRP A 34 0.58 22.42 10.23
CA TRP A 34 1.79 22.76 9.49
C TRP A 34 1.40 23.14 8.07
N SER A 35 1.75 24.37 7.66
CA SER A 35 1.39 24.93 6.36
C SER A 35 2.62 25.01 5.46
N TRP A 36 2.64 24.25 4.38
CA TRP A 36 3.48 24.54 3.21
C TRP A 36 2.63 25.21 2.13
N ALA A 37 2.75 26.52 1.97
CA ALA A 37 2.45 27.23 0.71
C ALA A 37 2.83 28.73 0.78
N LYS A 38 3.71 29.14 -0.14
CA LYS A 38 3.98 30.46 -0.77
C LYS A 38 5.50 30.60 -0.95
N GLY A 39 6.09 30.74 -2.13
CA GLY A 39 5.62 31.10 -3.46
C GLY A 39 6.62 32.08 -4.09
N ARG A 40 6.88 31.94 -5.40
CA ARG A 40 7.35 32.96 -6.39
C ARG A 40 7.45 32.19 -7.72
N GLY A 41 6.76 32.49 -8.82
CA GLY A 41 6.17 33.74 -9.26
C GLY A 41 7.04 34.36 -10.37
N GLY A 42 6.95 33.82 -11.59
CA GLY A 42 7.56 34.39 -12.80
C GLY A 42 6.82 33.84 -14.01
N GLY A 43 6.00 34.69 -14.65
CA GLY A 43 5.15 34.27 -15.76
C GLY A 43 5.75 34.57 -17.12
N THR A 44 5.27 33.85 -18.13
CA THR A 44 5.08 34.32 -19.50
C THR A 44 3.85 33.62 -20.09
N ARG A 45 3.10 34.39 -20.90
CA ARG A 45 1.86 34.01 -21.58
C ARG A 45 2.13 33.20 -22.85
N GLY A 46 1.20 32.30 -23.15
CA GLY A 46 0.68 32.07 -24.50
C GLY A 46 1.26 30.87 -25.25
N ASP A 47 0.49 29.78 -25.29
CA ASP A 47 0.03 29.24 -26.58
C ASP A 47 -1.19 28.32 -26.35
N GLU A 48 -2.31 28.64 -26.99
CA GLU A 48 -3.49 27.78 -27.02
C GLU A 48 -3.24 26.65 -28.05
N GLY A 49 -2.58 25.60 -27.59
CA GLY A 49 -2.34 24.39 -28.36
C GLY A 49 -3.61 23.53 -28.42
N VAL A 50 -4.27 23.56 -29.58
CA VAL A 50 -5.34 22.62 -29.97
C VAL A 50 -4.83 21.19 -29.80
N CYS A 51 -5.44 20.41 -28.91
CA CYS A 51 -5.21 18.98 -28.81
C CYS A 51 -5.90 18.27 -29.99
N HIS A 52 -5.10 17.87 -30.97
CA HIS A 52 -5.53 16.92 -31.99
C HIS A 52 -5.85 15.58 -31.33
N ALA A 53 -7.09 15.13 -31.46
CA ALA A 53 -7.50 13.76 -31.22
C ALA A 53 -6.78 12.85 -32.23
N GLY A 54 -5.65 12.30 -31.81
CA GLY A 54 -4.86 11.34 -32.58
C GLY A 54 -5.23 9.92 -32.19
N GLY A 55 -5.88 9.20 -33.11
CA GLY A 55 -5.76 7.76 -33.32
C GLY A 55 -6.22 6.85 -32.19
N SER A 56 -7.49 6.48 -32.21
CA SER A 56 -8.02 5.28 -31.56
C SER A 56 -7.46 4.02 -32.23
N GLY A 57 -6.35 3.51 -31.70
CA GLY A 57 -6.02 2.09 -31.75
C GLY A 57 -6.24 1.53 -30.35
N ASP A 58 -7.27 0.70 -30.18
CA ASP A 58 -7.43 -0.17 -29.01
C ASP A 58 -6.25 -1.17 -28.99
N PHE A 59 -5.10 -0.71 -28.52
CA PHE A 59 -4.13 -1.62 -27.94
C PHE A 59 -4.48 -1.71 -26.47
N ASP A 60 -4.73 -2.93 -25.99
CA ASP A 60 -4.85 -3.17 -24.56
C ASP A 60 -3.54 -2.74 -23.90
N SER A 61 -3.55 -1.56 -23.27
CA SER A 61 -2.36 -1.02 -22.63
C SER A 61 -2.13 -1.74 -21.33
N MET A 62 -1.01 -2.45 -21.27
CA MET A 62 -0.60 -3.25 -20.12
C MET A 62 0.43 -2.48 -19.32
N LEU A 63 0.16 -2.28 -18.04
CA LEU A 63 1.07 -1.67 -17.10
C LEU A 63 1.89 -2.75 -16.39
N LYS A 64 3.21 -2.65 -16.47
CA LYS A 64 4.15 -3.49 -15.72
C LYS A 64 4.55 -2.80 -14.43
N ILE A 65 4.08 -3.34 -13.31
CA ILE A 65 4.41 -2.86 -11.97
C ILE A 65 5.43 -3.80 -11.34
N ALA A 66 6.52 -3.25 -10.81
CA ALA A 66 7.47 -3.99 -9.99
C ALA A 66 7.26 -3.66 -8.51
N CYS A 67 6.99 -4.66 -7.69
CA CYS A 67 6.81 -4.50 -6.25
C CYS A 67 8.04 -5.04 -5.50
N VAL A 68 8.47 -4.27 -4.51
CA VAL A 68 9.58 -4.58 -3.61
C VAL A 68 9.03 -4.59 -2.18
N GLY A 69 9.04 -5.76 -1.55
CA GLY A 69 8.61 -5.91 -0.16
C GLY A 69 9.72 -6.24 0.81
N ASP A 70 9.49 -5.82 2.05
CA ASP A 70 10.16 -6.21 3.29
C ASP A 70 11.68 -6.35 3.12
N VAL A 71 12.32 -5.20 2.89
CA VAL A 71 13.71 -5.12 2.41
C VAL A 71 14.70 -5.60 3.48
N HIS A 72 14.50 -5.25 4.75
CA HIS A 72 15.32 -5.62 5.91
C HIS A 72 16.84 -5.52 5.67
N GLY A 73 17.31 -4.39 5.15
CA GLY A 73 18.72 -4.14 4.85
C GLY A 73 19.23 -4.86 3.59
N LEU A 74 18.40 -5.65 2.90
CA LEU A 74 18.76 -6.38 1.69
C LEU A 74 18.44 -5.57 0.44
N TRP A 75 19.12 -4.43 0.31
CA TRP A 75 19.16 -3.62 -0.90
C TRP A 75 20.61 -3.27 -1.24
N ASN A 76 20.98 -3.38 -2.52
CA ASN A 76 22.32 -3.05 -3.00
C ASN A 76 22.28 -2.57 -4.44
N GLU A 77 23.44 -2.19 -4.99
CA GLU A 77 23.57 -1.70 -6.37
C GLU A 77 22.99 -2.68 -7.41
N GLU A 78 23.25 -3.98 -7.28
CA GLU A 78 22.65 -4.98 -8.18
C GLU A 78 21.11 -5.04 -8.09
N SER A 79 20.51 -4.69 -6.94
CA SER A 79 19.06 -4.54 -6.84
C SER A 79 18.57 -3.41 -7.73
N GLU A 80 19.20 -2.22 -7.67
CA GLU A 80 18.86 -1.08 -8.51
C GLU A 80 19.06 -1.38 -10.01
N GLU A 81 20.18 -2.02 -10.36
CA GLU A 81 20.44 -2.43 -11.74
C GLU A 81 19.39 -3.44 -12.24
N ALA A 82 18.99 -4.40 -11.39
CA ALA A 82 17.96 -5.37 -11.73
C ALA A 82 16.59 -4.71 -11.95
N LEU A 83 16.23 -3.73 -11.11
CA LEU A 83 15.00 -2.95 -11.26
C LEU A 83 15.03 -2.14 -12.57
N SER A 84 16.18 -1.54 -12.88
CA SER A 84 16.39 -0.80 -14.13
C SER A 84 16.31 -1.72 -15.35
N TRP A 85 16.84 -2.94 -15.26
CA TRP A 85 16.74 -3.97 -16.30
C TRP A 85 15.30 -4.45 -16.51
N LEU A 86 14.50 -4.53 -15.44
CA LEU A 86 13.08 -4.87 -15.53
C LEU A 86 12.28 -3.82 -16.28
N GLN A 87 12.70 -2.55 -16.29
CA GLN A 87 11.99 -1.43 -16.93
C GLN A 87 10.49 -1.40 -16.59
N PRO A 88 10.10 -1.43 -15.30
CA PRO A 88 8.69 -1.30 -14.95
C PRO A 88 8.19 0.12 -15.24
N ASP A 89 6.90 0.23 -15.56
CA ASP A 89 6.22 1.53 -15.69
C ASP A 89 6.03 2.21 -14.33
N LEU A 90 5.95 1.42 -13.25
CA LEU A 90 5.81 1.87 -11.86
C LEU A 90 6.46 0.88 -10.90
N SER A 91 7.18 1.41 -9.91
CA SER A 91 7.77 0.63 -8.80
C SER A 91 7.02 0.91 -7.50
N LEU A 92 6.65 -0.11 -6.75
CA LEU A 92 5.95 0.01 -5.46
C LEU A 92 6.81 -0.59 -4.35
N PHE A 93 7.14 0.20 -3.34
CA PHE A 93 7.89 -0.25 -2.17
C PHE A 93 6.96 -0.30 -0.96
N VAL A 94 6.83 -1.49 -0.34
CA VAL A 94 5.93 -1.70 0.81
C VAL A 94 6.63 -1.57 2.16
N GLY A 95 7.87 -1.04 2.19
CA GLY A 95 8.57 -0.66 3.43
C GLY A 95 9.37 -1.78 4.07
N ASP A 96 9.58 -1.63 5.38
CA ASP A 96 10.49 -2.45 6.17
C ASP A 96 11.91 -2.42 5.60
N PHE A 97 12.42 -1.21 5.36
CA PHE A 97 13.77 -0.93 4.88
C PHE A 97 14.84 -1.40 5.87
N GLY A 98 14.62 -1.19 7.17
CA GLY A 98 15.39 -1.87 8.22
C GLY A 98 15.63 -1.02 9.47
N GLU A 99 14.82 -1.19 10.52
CA GLU A 99 15.02 -0.55 11.83
C GLU A 99 15.42 0.94 11.76
N GLU A 100 14.67 1.75 10.99
CA GLU A 100 14.95 3.19 10.76
C GLU A 100 16.27 3.46 9.97
N ASP A 101 16.64 2.59 9.03
CA ASP A 101 17.81 2.73 8.14
C ASP A 101 17.65 3.87 7.13
N VAL A 102 18.01 5.07 7.58
CA VAL A 102 18.04 6.32 6.79
C VAL A 102 18.93 6.20 5.55
N ASP A 103 20.07 5.52 5.65
CA ASP A 103 21.01 5.40 4.53
C ASP A 103 20.40 4.58 3.39
N LEU A 104 19.72 3.47 3.72
CA LEU A 104 18.98 2.67 2.74
C LEU A 104 17.84 3.47 2.14
N VAL A 105 17.04 4.17 2.95
CA VAL A 105 15.96 5.03 2.43
C VAL A 105 16.50 6.13 1.52
N SER A 106 17.68 6.69 1.82
CA SER A 106 18.36 7.66 0.95
C SER A 106 18.79 7.05 -0.39
N GLN A 107 19.16 5.76 -0.43
CA GLN A 107 19.42 5.06 -1.69
C GLN A 107 18.12 4.89 -2.49
N ILE A 108 17.02 4.48 -1.82
CA ILE A 108 15.72 4.30 -2.46
C ILE A 108 15.18 5.62 -3.02
N SER A 109 15.31 6.74 -2.31
CA SER A 109 14.79 8.03 -2.77
C SER A 109 15.49 8.53 -4.04
N ARG A 110 16.77 8.19 -4.22
CA ARG A 110 17.59 8.58 -5.38
C ARG A 110 17.35 7.73 -6.63
N LEU A 111 16.60 6.63 -6.53
CA LEU A 111 16.29 5.80 -7.68
C LEU A 111 15.58 6.61 -8.77
N SER A 112 16.07 6.48 -10.00
CA SER A 112 15.48 7.13 -11.17
C SER A 112 14.14 6.53 -11.59
N ALA A 113 13.86 5.29 -11.18
CA ALA A 113 12.60 4.62 -11.45
C ALA A 113 11.43 5.40 -10.83
N ARG A 114 10.32 5.48 -11.58
CA ARG A 114 9.05 5.99 -11.06
C ARG A 114 8.61 5.11 -9.90
N LYS A 115 8.35 5.72 -8.74
CA LYS A 115 8.05 4.97 -7.53
C LYS A 115 7.00 5.61 -6.64
N ALA A 116 6.34 4.76 -5.87
CA ALA A 116 5.60 5.11 -4.66
C ALA A 116 6.09 4.20 -3.53
N VAL A 117 6.21 4.78 -2.34
CA VAL A 117 6.82 4.15 -1.17
C VAL A 117 5.89 4.30 0.02
N ILE A 118 5.72 3.25 0.79
CA ILE A 118 5.16 3.34 2.14
C ILE A 118 6.15 2.74 3.12
N LEU A 119 6.23 3.33 4.31
CA LEU A 119 7.12 2.89 5.39
C LEU A 119 6.43 1.80 6.22
N GLY A 120 7.19 0.79 6.61
CA GLY A 120 6.75 -0.37 7.39
C GLY A 120 7.04 -0.22 8.89
N ASN A 121 6.66 -1.22 9.69
CA ASN A 121 6.83 -1.12 11.14
C ASN A 121 8.30 -1.12 11.58
N HIS A 122 9.21 -1.70 10.80
CA HIS A 122 10.64 -1.61 11.05
C HIS A 122 11.19 -0.22 10.71
N ASP A 123 10.50 0.58 9.90
CA ASP A 123 10.97 1.93 9.56
C ASP A 123 10.63 2.98 10.63
N GLY A 124 9.91 2.57 11.67
CA GLY A 124 9.70 3.32 12.92
C GLY A 124 10.02 2.48 14.16
N TRP A 125 10.96 1.53 14.05
CA TRP A 125 11.20 0.50 15.06
C TRP A 125 11.54 1.02 16.46
N TYR A 126 12.31 2.10 16.55
CA TYR A 126 12.73 2.72 17.80
C TYR A 126 11.71 3.76 18.26
N SER A 127 11.23 4.56 17.32
CA SER A 127 10.24 5.64 17.50
C SER A 127 8.91 5.13 18.04
N THR A 128 8.47 3.95 17.59
CA THR A 128 7.21 3.33 18.02
C THR A 128 7.29 2.65 19.40
N LYS A 129 8.48 2.48 19.99
CA LYS A 129 8.65 1.77 21.27
C LYS A 129 8.49 2.63 22.53
N GLY A 130 8.04 3.88 22.38
CA GLY A 130 7.79 4.80 23.49
C GLY A 130 9.07 5.40 24.05
N GLY A 131 9.25 6.71 23.89
CA GLY A 131 10.42 7.45 24.35
C GLY A 131 11.61 7.46 23.37
N GLY A 132 11.47 6.88 22.18
CA GLY A 132 12.43 7.02 21.08
C GLY A 132 12.35 8.41 20.44
N SER A 133 13.48 8.88 19.88
CA SER A 133 13.52 10.07 19.03
C SER A 133 12.74 9.80 17.74
N MET A 134 12.04 10.80 17.19
CA MET A 134 11.41 10.73 15.88
C MET A 134 12.37 11.10 14.74
N GLU A 135 13.60 11.52 15.05
CA GLU A 135 14.55 12.08 14.08
C GLU A 135 14.79 11.17 12.87
N GLY A 136 15.01 9.87 13.09
CA GLY A 136 15.19 8.91 11.99
C GLY A 136 13.93 8.72 11.14
N VAL A 137 12.75 8.78 11.75
CA VAL A 137 11.47 8.71 11.02
C VAL A 137 11.23 9.99 10.21
N GLU A 138 11.47 11.15 10.82
CA GLU A 138 11.34 12.45 10.16
C GLU A 138 12.32 12.58 8.98
N GLU A 139 13.56 12.14 9.15
CA GLU A 139 14.57 12.16 8.08
C GLU A 139 14.21 11.23 6.92
N GLN A 140 13.70 10.01 7.20
CA GLN A 140 13.21 9.11 6.15
C GLN A 140 12.04 9.73 5.36
N LEU A 141 11.09 10.38 6.06
CA LEU A 141 9.98 11.06 5.43
C LEU A 141 10.45 12.24 4.56
N ASP A 142 11.39 13.04 5.07
CA ASP A 142 11.98 14.17 4.34
C ASP A 142 12.74 13.70 3.09
N LEU A 143 13.48 12.59 3.18
CA LEU A 143 14.21 12.00 2.06
C LEU A 143 13.28 11.48 0.96
N LEU A 144 12.14 10.87 1.34
CA LEU A 144 11.18 10.33 0.39
C LEU A 144 10.29 11.41 -0.23
N GLY A 145 9.95 12.46 0.52
CA GLY A 145 9.07 13.54 0.06
C GLY A 145 7.79 13.00 -0.59
N ASP A 146 7.49 13.45 -1.81
CA ASP A 146 6.30 13.07 -2.58
C ASP A 146 6.31 11.61 -3.09
N ASP A 147 7.40 10.86 -2.89
CA ASP A 147 7.40 9.42 -3.13
C ASP A 147 6.78 8.64 -1.95
N HIS A 148 6.75 9.21 -0.73
CA HIS A 148 6.03 8.60 0.38
C HIS A 148 4.53 8.86 0.28
N VAL A 149 3.72 7.80 0.20
CA VAL A 149 2.26 7.91 0.01
C VAL A 149 1.44 7.60 1.25
N GLY A 150 2.04 7.31 2.41
CA GLY A 150 1.31 6.96 3.64
C GLY A 150 0.27 8.02 4.02
N LEU A 151 -1.02 7.64 4.08
CA LEU A 151 -2.16 8.55 4.30
C LEU A 151 -2.25 9.72 3.30
N SER A 152 -1.66 9.55 2.13
CA SER A 152 -1.59 10.51 1.03
C SER A 152 -1.75 9.76 -0.30
N ALA A 153 -1.56 10.45 -1.41
CA ALA A 153 -1.64 9.86 -2.74
C ALA A 153 -0.58 10.45 -3.68
N LYS A 154 -0.18 9.64 -4.64
CA LYS A 154 0.64 10.04 -5.79
C LYS A 154 -0.21 9.89 -7.04
N CYS A 155 -0.63 11.03 -7.60
CA CYS A 155 -1.35 11.08 -8.86
C CYS A 155 -0.38 10.83 -10.02
N LEU A 156 -0.73 9.94 -10.95
CA LEU A 156 0.08 9.59 -12.13
C LEU A 156 -0.77 9.77 -13.41
N PRO A 157 -0.99 11.02 -13.86
CA PRO A 157 -1.89 11.32 -14.98
C PRO A 157 -1.46 10.68 -16.31
N ASP A 158 -0.16 10.50 -16.51
CA ASP A 158 0.39 9.87 -17.72
C ASP A 158 0.14 8.36 -17.78
N LEU A 159 -0.09 7.72 -16.62
CA LEU A 159 -0.59 6.35 -16.51
C LEU A 159 -2.11 6.28 -16.33
N GLY A 160 -2.77 7.43 -16.23
CA GLY A 160 -4.21 7.54 -15.99
C GLY A 160 -4.68 6.93 -14.67
N LEU A 161 -3.83 6.87 -13.63
CA LEU A 161 -4.14 6.25 -12.34
C LEU A 161 -3.55 7.02 -11.16
N SER A 162 -3.92 6.63 -9.94
CA SER A 162 -3.33 7.17 -8.71
C SER A 162 -2.96 6.06 -7.74
N VAL A 163 -1.82 6.21 -7.05
CA VAL A 163 -1.40 5.32 -5.95
C VAL A 163 -1.75 6.00 -4.64
N VAL A 164 -2.56 5.36 -3.79
CA VAL A 164 -2.97 5.89 -2.49
C VAL A 164 -2.37 5.03 -1.39
N GLY A 165 -1.65 5.64 -0.46
CA GLY A 165 -1.09 4.92 0.67
C GLY A 165 -2.08 4.82 1.83
N CYS A 166 -2.16 3.63 2.43
CA CYS A 166 -2.90 3.41 3.67
C CYS A 166 -2.07 3.87 4.88
N ARG A 167 -2.33 3.32 6.07
CA ARG A 167 -1.60 3.65 7.29
C ARG A 167 -0.13 3.18 7.20
N PRO A 168 0.86 4.09 7.23
CA PRO A 168 2.28 3.74 7.28
C PRO A 168 2.66 3.24 8.67
N PHE A 169 3.78 2.54 8.79
CA PHE A 169 4.32 2.01 10.05
C PHE A 169 3.42 1.00 10.76
N SER A 170 2.41 0.45 10.08
CA SER A 170 1.49 -0.50 10.70
C SER A 170 2.19 -1.81 11.02
N ALA A 171 2.07 -2.28 12.27
CA ALA A 171 2.55 -3.61 12.67
C ALA A 171 1.41 -4.65 12.68
N GLY A 172 0.32 -4.37 11.98
CA GLY A 172 -0.88 -5.20 11.93
C GLY A 172 -1.65 -5.35 13.23
N GLY A 173 -2.76 -6.08 13.11
CA GLY A 173 -3.65 -6.42 14.22
C GLY A 173 -4.44 -5.24 14.82
N GLY A 174 -5.16 -5.52 15.90
CA GLY A 174 -6.15 -4.61 16.48
C GLY A 174 -5.68 -3.74 17.65
N ASP A 175 -4.40 -3.76 18.02
CA ASP A 175 -3.91 -3.01 19.19
C ASP A 175 -3.38 -1.61 18.82
N TRP A 176 -4.28 -0.63 18.77
CA TRP A 176 -3.92 0.78 18.55
C TRP A 176 -3.11 1.38 19.72
N SER A 177 -3.32 0.88 20.95
CA SER A 177 -2.83 1.54 22.16
C SER A 177 -1.31 1.63 22.17
N ARG A 178 -0.64 0.58 21.67
CA ARG A 178 0.82 0.49 21.52
C ARG A 178 1.42 1.63 20.68
N PHE A 179 0.70 2.10 19.66
CA PHE A 179 1.21 3.08 18.70
C PHE A 179 0.51 4.45 18.81
N SER A 180 -0.38 4.60 19.79
CA SER A 180 -1.26 5.77 19.91
C SER A 180 -0.53 7.10 19.99
N ASN A 181 0.58 7.18 20.74
CA ASN A 181 1.39 8.40 20.83
C ASN A 181 2.07 8.70 19.49
N PHE A 182 2.69 7.68 18.88
CA PHE A 182 3.38 7.81 17.59
C PHE A 182 2.46 8.36 16.50
N TYR A 183 1.28 7.75 16.31
CA TYR A 183 0.33 8.19 15.29
C TYR A 183 -0.33 9.54 15.60
N ARG A 184 -0.59 9.85 16.89
CA ARG A 184 -1.12 11.15 17.26
C ARG A 184 -0.12 12.26 16.97
N ASP A 185 1.14 12.05 17.33
CA ASP A 185 2.16 13.10 17.27
C ASP A 185 2.60 13.35 15.82
N LEU A 186 2.73 12.29 15.00
CA LEU A 186 3.18 12.39 13.61
C LEU A 186 2.04 12.66 12.60
N TYR A 187 0.88 12.01 12.78
CA TYR A 187 -0.24 12.04 11.81
C TYR A 187 -1.54 12.63 12.36
N GLY A 188 -1.58 13.01 13.65
CA GLY A 188 -2.79 13.54 14.29
C GLY A 188 -3.89 12.50 14.51
N LEU A 189 -3.61 11.20 14.35
CA LEU A 189 -4.61 10.14 14.45
C LEU A 189 -4.84 9.70 15.91
N ARG A 190 -6.10 9.47 16.29
CA ARG A 190 -6.47 9.03 17.64
C ARG A 190 -6.95 7.58 17.70
N GLY A 191 -7.20 6.96 16.55
CA GLY A 191 -7.72 5.60 16.44
C GLY A 191 -7.83 5.15 14.99
N PHE A 192 -8.28 3.90 14.81
CA PHE A 192 -8.53 3.32 13.49
C PHE A 192 -9.54 4.15 12.69
N ASP A 193 -10.62 4.66 13.29
CA ASP A 193 -11.62 5.47 12.58
C ASP A 193 -11.04 6.76 11.95
N ASP A 194 -10.11 7.41 12.64
CA ASP A 194 -9.40 8.58 12.10
C ASP A 194 -8.53 8.16 10.91
N SER A 195 -7.84 7.02 11.02
CA SER A 195 -7.03 6.46 9.94
C SER A 195 -7.89 6.13 8.72
N THR A 196 -8.98 5.38 8.90
CA THR A 196 -9.97 5.08 7.85
C THR A 196 -10.44 6.36 7.17
N THR A 197 -10.80 7.38 7.95
CA THR A 197 -11.27 8.66 7.41
C THR A 197 -10.21 9.34 6.55
N GLN A 198 -8.94 9.32 6.97
CA GLN A 198 -7.84 9.88 6.17
C GLN A 198 -7.60 9.09 4.88
N ILE A 199 -7.59 7.75 4.93
CA ILE A 199 -7.41 6.89 3.74
C ILE A 199 -8.52 7.14 2.72
N VAL A 200 -9.79 7.18 3.18
CA VAL A 200 -10.94 7.50 2.33
C VAL A 200 -10.81 8.92 1.76
N GLY A 201 -10.39 9.88 2.57
CA GLY A 201 -10.15 11.26 2.12
C GLY A 201 -9.11 11.35 1.01
N ALA A 202 -7.97 10.67 1.16
CA ALA A 202 -6.92 10.61 0.15
C ALA A 202 -7.43 9.97 -1.15
N CYS A 203 -8.18 8.87 -1.06
CA CYS A 203 -8.81 8.22 -2.22
C CYS A 203 -9.78 9.15 -2.99
N LEU A 204 -10.59 9.91 -2.27
CA LEU A 204 -11.63 10.76 -2.88
C LEU A 204 -11.08 12.10 -3.39
N ALA A 205 -9.91 12.51 -2.94
CA ALA A 205 -9.22 13.70 -3.46
C ALA A 205 -8.64 13.47 -4.86
N GLU A 206 -8.37 12.22 -5.23
CA GLU A 206 -7.83 11.86 -6.54
C GLU A 206 -8.87 11.97 -7.67
N PRO A 207 -8.44 12.26 -8.92
CA PRO A 207 -9.35 12.45 -10.06
C PRO A 207 -10.36 11.31 -10.19
N GLU A 208 -11.64 11.64 -10.38
CA GLU A 208 -12.74 10.66 -10.32
C GLU A 208 -12.58 9.48 -11.30
N HIS A 209 -11.99 9.74 -12.46
CA HIS A 209 -11.76 8.76 -13.52
C HIS A 209 -10.50 7.92 -13.31
N HIS A 210 -9.63 8.27 -12.35
CA HIS A 210 -8.46 7.45 -12.04
C HIS A 210 -8.89 6.21 -11.22
N PRO A 211 -8.50 5.00 -11.64
CA PRO A 211 -8.45 3.85 -10.75
C PRO A 211 -7.41 4.11 -9.66
N LEU A 212 -7.67 3.55 -8.48
CA LEU A 212 -6.85 3.72 -7.29
C LEU A 212 -6.08 2.42 -7.01
N LEU A 213 -4.75 2.48 -7.06
CA LEU A 213 -3.91 1.40 -6.54
C LEU A 213 -3.64 1.68 -5.07
N LEU A 214 -4.04 0.78 -4.18
CA LEU A 214 -3.74 0.95 -2.76
C LEU A 214 -2.36 0.39 -2.44
N LEU A 215 -1.58 1.11 -1.64
CA LEU A 215 -0.29 0.70 -1.14
C LEU A 215 -0.29 0.72 0.38
N SER A 216 0.07 -0.39 1.01
CA SER A 216 0.18 -0.46 2.47
C SER A 216 1.40 -1.29 2.87
N HIS A 217 1.86 -1.17 4.12
CA HIS A 217 2.85 -2.12 4.62
C HIS A 217 2.17 -3.43 5.02
N ASN A 218 1.12 -3.39 5.83
CA ASN A 218 0.31 -4.56 6.16
C ASN A 218 -0.98 -4.58 5.33
N GLY A 219 -1.45 -5.78 4.97
CA GLY A 219 -2.69 -5.94 4.20
C GLY A 219 -3.95 -5.66 5.05
N PRO A 220 -5.14 -5.56 4.43
CA PRO A 220 -6.38 -5.34 5.17
C PRO A 220 -6.78 -6.58 5.97
N SER A 221 -7.57 -6.40 7.04
CA SER A 221 -8.26 -7.52 7.66
C SER A 221 -9.36 -8.07 6.74
N GLY A 222 -9.86 -9.26 7.07
CA GLY A 222 -10.72 -10.08 6.21
C GLY A 222 -9.93 -11.11 5.37
N LEU A 223 -8.59 -11.01 5.35
CA LEU A 223 -7.68 -11.88 4.59
C LEU A 223 -6.83 -12.80 5.46
N GLY A 224 -7.18 -12.99 6.74
CA GLY A 224 -6.41 -13.77 7.70
C GLY A 224 -7.11 -15.00 8.28
N SER A 225 -7.93 -15.69 7.48
CA SER A 225 -8.76 -16.82 7.93
C SER A 225 -7.97 -18.03 8.47
N THR A 226 -6.76 -18.26 7.95
CA THR A 226 -5.85 -19.35 8.33
C THR A 226 -4.43 -18.78 8.43
N ALA A 227 -3.50 -19.49 9.08
CA ALA A 227 -2.11 -19.04 9.23
C ALA A 227 -1.42 -18.73 7.88
N ASP A 228 -1.79 -19.45 6.82
CA ASP A 228 -1.26 -19.30 5.46
C ASP A 228 -2.08 -18.37 4.56
N SER A 229 -3.15 -17.75 5.08
CA SER A 229 -3.88 -16.69 4.38
C SER A 229 -2.99 -15.43 4.24
N PRO A 230 -3.25 -14.52 3.28
CA PRO A 230 -2.39 -13.35 3.03
C PRO A 230 -2.09 -12.50 4.27
N CYS A 231 -3.09 -12.31 5.15
CA CYS A 231 -2.98 -11.56 6.42
C CYS A 231 -3.08 -12.47 7.67
N GLY A 232 -2.82 -13.76 7.50
CA GLY A 232 -3.02 -14.77 8.54
C GLY A 232 -1.91 -14.81 9.59
N LYS A 233 -2.25 -14.70 10.86
CA LYS A 233 -1.32 -14.83 11.99
C LYS A 233 -0.73 -16.24 12.07
N ASP A 234 0.60 -16.35 12.15
CA ASP A 234 1.30 -17.65 12.06
C ASP A 234 2.31 -17.92 13.20
N TRP A 235 2.59 -16.93 14.06
CA TRP A 235 3.55 -17.02 15.16
C TRP A 235 2.93 -17.38 16.52
N ARG A 236 1.64 -17.69 16.57
CA ARG A 236 0.96 -18.22 17.76
C ARG A 236 0.05 -19.40 17.40
N PRO A 237 -0.27 -20.29 18.38
CA PRO A 237 -1.17 -21.41 18.14
C PRO A 237 -2.59 -20.98 17.77
N GLU A 238 -3.04 -19.82 18.25
CA GLU A 238 -4.32 -19.26 17.86
C GLU A 238 -4.23 -18.66 16.45
N GLU A 239 -4.98 -19.24 15.52
CA GLU A 239 -5.28 -18.61 14.24
C GLU A 239 -5.93 -17.23 14.46
N GLY A 240 -5.77 -16.35 13.49
CA GLY A 240 -6.42 -15.06 13.54
C GLY A 240 -6.02 -14.15 12.40
N ASP A 241 -6.87 -13.18 12.16
CA ASP A 241 -6.60 -12.11 11.23
C ASP A 241 -5.66 -11.08 11.85
N TYR A 242 -4.58 -10.79 11.14
CA TYR A 242 -3.58 -9.81 11.54
C TYR A 242 -3.49 -8.62 10.57
N GLY A 243 -4.47 -8.49 9.68
CA GLY A 243 -4.62 -7.36 8.78
C GLY A 243 -5.08 -6.07 9.48
N ASP A 244 -5.01 -4.99 8.73
CA ASP A 244 -5.38 -3.64 9.14
C ASP A 244 -6.88 -3.38 8.93
N LYS A 245 -7.59 -3.19 10.04
CA LYS A 245 -9.04 -2.93 10.03
C LYS A 245 -9.41 -1.60 9.38
N ASP A 246 -8.57 -0.59 9.55
CA ASP A 246 -8.74 0.71 8.93
C ASP A 246 -8.62 0.67 7.40
N MET A 247 -7.77 -0.23 6.88
CA MET A 247 -7.68 -0.46 5.43
C MET A 247 -8.89 -1.22 4.89
N GLU A 248 -9.36 -2.26 5.60
CA GLU A 248 -10.60 -2.98 5.24
C GLU A 248 -11.79 -2.02 5.14
N ASP A 249 -11.99 -1.20 6.17
CA ASP A 249 -13.09 -0.24 6.22
C ASP A 249 -12.96 0.84 5.14
N ALA A 250 -11.75 1.29 4.85
CA ALA A 250 -11.51 2.28 3.80
C ALA A 250 -11.82 1.72 2.41
N ILE A 251 -11.42 0.48 2.10
CA ILE A 251 -11.73 -0.19 0.83
C ILE A 251 -13.25 -0.26 0.64
N ALA A 252 -13.97 -0.78 1.64
CA ALA A 252 -15.43 -0.87 1.58
C ALA A 252 -16.07 0.50 1.33
N ALA A 253 -15.67 1.52 2.11
CA ALA A 253 -16.16 2.88 1.99
C ALA A 253 -15.87 3.53 0.63
N VAL A 254 -14.72 3.25 0.02
CA VAL A 254 -14.30 3.80 -1.27
C VAL A 254 -15.07 3.12 -2.42
N LEU A 255 -15.25 1.81 -2.36
CA LEU A 255 -16.06 1.05 -3.32
C LEU A 255 -17.54 1.44 -3.27
N GLU A 256 -18.11 1.64 -2.07
CA GLU A 256 -19.49 2.13 -1.89
C GLU A 256 -19.72 3.51 -2.54
N ARG A 257 -18.67 4.33 -2.62
CA ARG A 257 -18.70 5.63 -3.31
C ARG A 257 -18.46 5.53 -4.82
N GLY A 258 -18.43 4.31 -5.36
CA GLY A 258 -18.32 4.06 -6.80
C GLY A 258 -16.92 4.22 -7.38
N ARG A 259 -15.89 4.39 -6.55
CA ARG A 259 -14.49 4.42 -7.00
C ARG A 259 -14.03 3.01 -7.40
N ARG A 260 -12.97 2.93 -8.21
CA ARG A 260 -12.39 1.66 -8.67
C ARG A 260 -11.07 1.41 -7.97
N ILE A 261 -10.94 0.23 -7.36
CA ILE A 261 -9.69 -0.25 -6.75
C ILE A 261 -9.35 -1.59 -7.41
N PRO A 262 -8.57 -1.62 -8.50
CA PRO A 262 -8.22 -2.87 -9.15
C PRO A 262 -7.15 -3.66 -8.38
N LEU A 263 -6.36 -2.99 -7.55
CA LEU A 263 -5.17 -3.56 -6.93
C LEU A 263 -4.89 -2.92 -5.56
N ALA A 264 -4.61 -3.77 -4.58
CA ALA A 264 -4.04 -3.43 -3.28
C ALA A 264 -2.75 -4.21 -3.07
N VAL A 265 -1.63 -3.51 -2.94
CA VAL A 265 -0.29 -4.08 -2.75
C VAL A 265 0.18 -3.85 -1.32
N PHE A 266 0.69 -4.90 -0.69
CA PHE A 266 1.18 -4.86 0.69
C PHE A 266 2.34 -5.83 0.94
N GLY A 267 2.85 -5.85 2.16
CA GLY A 267 3.94 -6.71 2.64
C GLY A 267 3.67 -7.24 4.06
N HIS A 268 4.64 -7.10 4.96
CA HIS A 268 4.61 -7.46 6.39
C HIS A 268 4.54 -8.95 6.69
N MET A 269 3.53 -9.62 6.13
CA MET A 269 3.27 -11.03 6.38
C MET A 269 4.12 -11.87 5.43
N HIS A 270 5.29 -12.32 5.88
CA HIS A 270 6.29 -12.97 5.02
C HIS A 270 5.77 -14.26 4.34
N HIS A 271 6.27 -14.54 3.13
CA HIS A 271 5.89 -15.74 2.35
C HIS A 271 6.13 -17.06 3.08
N LYS A 272 7.23 -17.15 3.84
CA LYS A 272 7.53 -18.29 4.69
C LYS A 272 6.84 -18.12 6.02
N LEU A 273 6.03 -19.11 6.37
CA LEU A 273 5.36 -19.11 7.65
C LEU A 273 6.35 -19.26 8.80
N HIS A 274 6.01 -18.68 9.94
CA HIS A 274 6.76 -18.87 11.16
C HIS A 274 6.89 -20.37 11.49
N ARG A 275 8.03 -20.78 12.04
CA ARG A 275 8.37 -22.21 12.24
C ARG A 275 7.35 -23.01 13.05
N CYS A 276 6.54 -22.35 13.90
CA CYS A 276 5.51 -23.02 14.69
C CYS A 276 4.14 -23.10 14.01
N ALA A 277 3.93 -22.39 12.89
CA ALA A 277 2.67 -22.32 12.18
C ALA A 277 2.18 -23.71 11.77
N LEU A 278 0.86 -23.91 11.82
CA LEU A 278 0.19 -25.07 11.25
C LEU A 278 -0.97 -24.57 10.37
N PRO A 279 -1.18 -25.16 9.18
CA PRO A 279 -0.39 -26.22 8.57
C PRO A 279 1.03 -25.77 8.14
N LYS A 280 1.91 -26.71 7.82
CA LYS A 280 3.27 -26.44 7.30
C LYS A 280 3.21 -26.14 5.79
N THR A 281 2.59 -25.02 5.44
CA THR A 281 2.46 -24.52 4.06
C THR A 281 3.27 -23.24 3.88
N GLU A 282 3.22 -22.66 2.68
CA GLU A 282 3.66 -21.29 2.43
C GLU A 282 2.46 -20.36 2.39
N ARG A 283 2.69 -19.09 2.67
CA ARG A 283 1.64 -18.07 2.64
C ARG A 283 1.13 -17.90 1.21
N LYS A 284 -0.19 -17.76 1.10
CA LYS A 284 -0.84 -17.34 -0.15
C LYS A 284 -0.53 -15.86 -0.35
N MET A 285 0.24 -15.56 -1.39
CA MET A 285 0.71 -14.21 -1.69
C MET A 285 -0.26 -13.42 -2.59
N PHE A 286 -1.34 -14.05 -3.05
CA PHE A 286 -2.35 -13.46 -3.90
C PHE A 286 -3.75 -13.86 -3.44
N HIS A 287 -4.69 -12.92 -3.52
CA HIS A 287 -6.12 -13.17 -3.41
C HIS A 287 -6.89 -12.18 -4.30
N LYS A 288 -7.85 -12.66 -5.10
CA LYS A 288 -8.81 -11.80 -5.81
C LYS A 288 -10.17 -11.96 -5.14
N ASP A 289 -10.80 -10.84 -4.78
CA ASP A 289 -12.16 -10.86 -4.27
C ASP A 289 -13.13 -10.94 -5.44
N ASP A 290 -13.89 -12.04 -5.53
CA ASP A 290 -14.83 -12.29 -6.63
C ASP A 290 -16.02 -11.33 -6.66
N THR A 291 -16.33 -10.67 -5.53
CA THR A 291 -17.45 -9.73 -5.41
C THR A 291 -17.04 -8.33 -5.81
N THR A 292 -15.88 -7.87 -5.32
CA THR A 292 -15.41 -6.50 -5.53
C THR A 292 -14.46 -6.36 -6.72
N GLY A 293 -13.84 -7.47 -7.16
CA GLY A 293 -12.82 -7.50 -8.20
C GLY A 293 -11.43 -7.05 -7.73
N VAL A 294 -11.28 -6.63 -6.47
CA VAL A 294 -10.00 -6.15 -5.93
C VAL A 294 -8.99 -7.29 -5.89
N ALA A 295 -7.82 -7.09 -6.49
CA ALA A 295 -6.69 -7.99 -6.36
C ALA A 295 -5.80 -7.55 -5.18
N TYR A 296 -5.54 -8.46 -4.26
CA TYR A 296 -4.69 -8.28 -3.09
C TYR A 296 -3.37 -9.03 -3.32
N VAL A 297 -2.26 -8.29 -3.32
CA VAL A 297 -0.92 -8.84 -3.58
C VAL A 297 0.00 -8.55 -2.40
N ASN A 298 0.41 -9.61 -1.72
CA ASN A 298 1.46 -9.55 -0.71
C ASN A 298 2.82 -9.76 -1.39
N CYS A 299 3.75 -8.83 -1.17
CA CYS A 299 5.06 -8.81 -1.81
C CYS A 299 6.22 -9.16 -0.85
N ALA A 300 5.93 -9.61 0.37
CA ALA A 300 6.91 -9.88 1.43
C ALA A 300 7.71 -11.18 1.22
N VAL A 301 8.58 -11.21 0.20
CA VAL A 301 9.47 -12.33 -0.07
C VAL A 301 10.80 -12.15 0.68
N VAL A 302 10.85 -12.63 1.93
CA VAL A 302 11.99 -12.44 2.84
C VAL A 302 12.79 -13.73 3.09
N PRO A 303 14.13 -13.74 2.94
CA PRO A 303 14.98 -12.63 2.47
C PRO A 303 14.82 -12.39 0.96
N ARG A 304 14.81 -11.13 0.52
CA ARG A 304 14.68 -10.77 -0.91
C ARG A 304 15.98 -10.92 -1.72
N ILE A 305 17.12 -11.03 -1.04
CA ILE A 305 18.41 -11.36 -1.64
C ILE A 305 18.85 -12.72 -1.10
N ARG A 306 19.22 -13.63 -2.01
CA ARG A 306 19.80 -14.94 -1.66
C ARG A 306 21.01 -15.26 -2.53
N ARG A 307 21.85 -16.20 -2.09
CA ARG A 307 22.92 -16.76 -2.94
C ARG A 307 22.37 -17.88 -3.80
N GLY A 308 22.60 -17.79 -5.11
CA GLY A 308 22.31 -18.85 -6.06
C GLY A 308 23.30 -20.02 -5.95
N PRO A 309 23.00 -21.17 -6.59
CA PRO A 309 23.85 -22.37 -6.53
C PRO A 309 25.29 -22.15 -7.02
N GLU A 310 25.47 -21.25 -7.99
CA GLU A 310 26.76 -20.89 -8.59
C GLU A 310 27.46 -19.72 -7.86
N GLY A 311 26.94 -19.29 -6.70
CA GLY A 311 27.54 -18.28 -5.83
C GLY A 311 27.12 -16.82 -6.10
N GLY A 312 26.53 -16.52 -7.26
CA GLY A 312 26.00 -15.19 -7.58
C GLY A 312 24.77 -14.79 -6.74
N LEU A 313 24.54 -13.50 -6.58
CA LEU A 313 23.37 -12.99 -5.86
C LEU A 313 22.12 -13.07 -6.73
N GLN A 314 21.00 -13.44 -6.11
CA GLN A 314 19.68 -13.49 -6.71
C GLN A 314 18.77 -12.52 -5.97
N HIS A 315 18.08 -11.68 -6.72
CA HIS A 315 17.26 -10.57 -6.22
C HIS A 315 15.79 -10.82 -6.57
N ASN A 316 14.91 -10.77 -5.58
CA ASN A 316 13.49 -10.97 -5.79
C ASN A 316 12.75 -9.67 -6.15
N TYR A 317 11.81 -9.80 -7.08
CA TYR A 317 10.79 -8.82 -7.41
C TYR A 317 9.45 -9.52 -7.61
N VAL A 318 8.36 -8.91 -7.15
CA VAL A 318 7.01 -9.33 -7.52
C VAL A 318 6.55 -8.47 -8.68
N LEU A 319 6.23 -9.08 -9.81
CA LEU A 319 5.75 -8.38 -11.00
C LEU A 319 4.25 -8.54 -11.11
N ILE A 320 3.58 -7.42 -11.37
CA ILE A 320 2.14 -7.36 -11.61
C ILE A 320 1.94 -6.77 -13.01
N THR A 321 1.16 -7.46 -13.83
CA THR A 321 0.68 -6.95 -15.10
C THR A 321 -0.78 -6.55 -14.92
N LEU A 322 -1.07 -5.27 -15.10
CA LEU A 322 -2.41 -4.68 -14.97
C LEU A 322 -2.88 -4.18 -16.33
N SER A 323 -4.03 -4.64 -16.82
CA SER A 323 -4.68 -4.02 -17.98
C SER A 323 -5.24 -2.66 -17.55
N THR A 324 -4.79 -1.58 -18.17
CA THR A 324 -5.36 -0.24 -17.91
C THR A 324 -6.67 0.00 -18.65
N THR A 325 -7.00 -0.87 -19.61
CA THR A 325 -8.29 -0.86 -20.32
C THR A 325 -9.37 -1.57 -19.52
N ALA A 326 -9.11 -2.84 -19.15
CA ALA A 326 -10.03 -3.64 -18.36
C ALA A 326 -10.05 -3.22 -16.88
N LEU A 327 -9.00 -2.54 -16.43
CA LEU A 327 -8.77 -2.22 -15.02
C LEU A 327 -8.74 -3.49 -14.17
N GLU A 328 -8.06 -4.52 -14.67
CA GLU A 328 -7.92 -5.81 -14.00
C GLU A 328 -6.47 -6.25 -13.97
N VAL A 329 -6.10 -6.93 -12.88
CA VAL A 329 -4.82 -7.64 -12.82
C VAL A 329 -4.91 -8.85 -13.73
N GLU A 330 -3.99 -8.93 -14.68
CA GLU A 330 -3.89 -10.03 -15.66
C GLU A 330 -2.87 -11.08 -15.21
N LYS A 331 -1.80 -10.64 -14.54
CA LYS A 331 -0.75 -11.54 -14.08
C LYS A 331 -0.10 -11.07 -12.79
N VAL A 332 0.21 -12.01 -11.91
CA VAL A 332 1.08 -11.80 -10.73
C VAL A 332 2.11 -12.92 -10.67
N GLU A 333 3.38 -12.55 -10.63
CA GLU A 333 4.49 -13.50 -10.57
C GLU A 333 5.60 -13.01 -9.62
N SER A 334 6.24 -13.94 -8.92
CA SER A 334 7.48 -13.69 -8.21
C SER A 334 8.65 -14.13 -9.08
N VAL A 335 9.62 -13.25 -9.30
CA VAL A 335 10.81 -13.54 -10.12
C VAL A 335 12.07 -13.35 -9.30
N TRP A 336 13.02 -14.25 -9.50
CA TRP A 336 14.39 -14.10 -9.01
C TRP A 336 15.30 -13.77 -10.18
N LEU A 337 16.02 -12.66 -10.07
CA LEU A 337 16.94 -12.16 -11.09
C LEU A 337 18.38 -12.35 -10.64
N GLN A 338 19.25 -12.77 -11.56
CA GLN A 338 20.68 -12.91 -11.31
C GLN A 338 21.46 -12.26 -12.44
N LYS A 339 22.50 -11.48 -12.08
CA LYS A 339 23.43 -10.90 -13.04
C LYS A 339 24.41 -11.96 -13.55
N ARG A 340 24.54 -12.08 -14.88
CA ARG A 340 25.52 -12.91 -15.58
C ARG A 340 26.04 -12.13 -16.79
N ASN A 341 27.36 -12.02 -16.94
CA ASN A 341 28.00 -11.32 -18.06
C ASN A 341 27.39 -9.93 -18.31
N ASP A 342 27.27 -9.12 -17.26
CA ASP A 342 26.71 -7.75 -17.29
C ASP A 342 25.24 -7.61 -17.71
N SER A 343 24.47 -8.70 -17.76
CA SER A 343 23.01 -8.67 -17.95
C SER A 343 22.29 -9.45 -16.86
N PHE A 344 21.07 -9.06 -16.54
CA PHE A 344 20.20 -9.85 -15.67
C PHE A 344 19.43 -10.91 -16.46
N HIS A 345 19.13 -12.01 -15.79
CA HIS A 345 18.28 -13.08 -16.28
C HIS A 345 17.38 -13.58 -15.16
N THR A 346 16.15 -13.98 -15.50
CA THR A 346 15.27 -14.68 -14.57
C THR A 346 15.77 -16.11 -14.37
N VAL A 347 16.11 -16.46 -13.13
CA VAL A 347 16.60 -17.79 -12.74
C VAL A 347 15.53 -18.65 -12.06
N GLU A 348 14.50 -18.02 -11.53
CA GLU A 348 13.31 -18.68 -10.96
C GLU A 348 12.10 -17.78 -11.18
N ARG A 349 10.97 -18.41 -11.48
CA ARG A 349 9.66 -17.77 -11.64
C ARG A 349 8.61 -18.60 -10.92
N THR A 350 7.75 -17.93 -10.18
CA THR A 350 6.57 -18.53 -9.56
C THR A 350 5.36 -17.71 -9.95
N ASP A 351 4.48 -18.27 -10.77
CA ASP A 351 3.22 -17.63 -11.15
C ASP A 351 2.20 -17.81 -10.00
N TRP A 352 1.70 -16.70 -9.46
CA TRP A 352 0.67 -16.70 -8.41
C TRP A 352 -0.72 -16.50 -8.98
N TYR A 353 -0.81 -15.79 -10.11
CA TYR A 353 -2.06 -15.56 -10.82
C TYR A 353 -1.80 -15.28 -12.30
N THR A 354 -2.68 -15.79 -13.16
CA THR A 354 -2.74 -15.44 -14.59
C THR A 354 -4.18 -15.60 -15.05
N THR A 355 -4.72 -14.61 -15.74
CA THR A 355 -6.00 -14.72 -16.45
C THR A 355 -5.92 -15.80 -17.52
N SER A 356 -6.98 -16.62 -17.63
CA SER A 356 -7.01 -17.82 -18.49
C SER A 356 -7.29 -17.51 -19.94
#